data_AF-A0A429Z3Y4-F1
#
_entry.id   AF-A0A429Z3Y4-F1
#
_cell.length_a   1.000
_cell.length_b   1.000
_cell.length_c   1.000
_cell.angle_alpha   90.00
_cell.angle_beta   90.00
_cell.angle_gamma   90.00
#
_symmetry.space_group_name_H-M   'P 1'
#
loop_
_entity.id
_entity.type
_entity.pdbx_description
1 polymer ?
#
loop_
_entity_poly.entity_id
_entity_poly.type
_entity_poly.pdbx_seq_one_letter_code
_entity_poly.pdbx_strand_id
1 'polypeptide(L)'
;MGKGGYLGGSTVVGGFGWSSVDPAAVGQWQKEGKQEKRPGTPVVHTRRKGQKRPASFDTLRITYLGAVIDAALRAQLAPPFPRAAQEELEKAVQKAGGASEWARAQPEFKAMYEKKQRKLASKSPSTIPQGVVSPRKPAKPAAPSRRIIGDTGKQSVFPRDALCAERARLSAAIMDAESEISRCRKLIAGIDAKLEAMTKRR
;
A
#
# COMPACT_ATOMS: atom_id res chain seq x y z
N MET A 1 0.61 19.47 -63.17
CA MET A 1 -0.30 18.64 -62.36
C MET A 1 0.49 17.46 -61.81
N GLY A 2 0.95 17.55 -60.55
CA GLY A 2 1.79 16.52 -59.92
C GLY A 2 0.95 15.46 -59.22
N LYS A 3 1.18 14.18 -59.57
CA LYS A 3 0.50 13.03 -58.95
C LYS A 3 1.47 12.30 -58.02
N GLY A 4 1.00 12.02 -56.81
CA GLY A 4 1.37 10.82 -56.05
C GLY A 4 2.66 10.91 -55.26
N GLY A 5 2.57 11.40 -54.03
CA GLY A 5 3.63 11.28 -53.04
C GLY A 5 3.84 9.82 -52.59
N TYR A 6 5.11 9.49 -52.40
CA TYR A 6 5.62 8.28 -51.77
C TYR A 6 4.84 7.92 -50.49
N LEU A 7 4.27 6.73 -50.47
CA LEU A 7 3.82 6.04 -49.27
C LEU A 7 4.89 5.02 -48.88
N GLY A 8 5.23 4.97 -47.60
CA GLY A 8 5.72 3.72 -46.99
C GLY A 8 7.14 3.73 -46.43
N GLY A 9 7.46 4.67 -45.53
CA GLY A 9 8.49 4.41 -44.53
C GLY A 9 7.97 3.41 -43.49
N SER A 10 8.14 2.11 -43.74
CA SER A 10 7.87 1.05 -42.77
C SER A 10 8.90 1.12 -41.65
N THR A 11 8.55 1.82 -40.57
CA THR A 11 9.31 1.75 -39.33
C THR A 11 8.77 0.55 -38.55
N VAL A 12 9.57 -0.51 -38.49
CA VAL A 12 9.36 -1.64 -37.60
C VAL A 12 9.54 -1.14 -36.16
N VAL A 13 8.43 -0.89 -35.49
CA VAL A 13 8.32 -0.83 -34.03
C VAL A 13 7.33 -1.96 -33.69
N GLY A 14 7.77 -3.15 -33.32
CA GLY A 14 8.44 -3.37 -32.04
C GLY A 14 7.38 -3.39 -30.95
N GLY A 15 6.56 -4.44 -30.90
CA GLY A 15 5.45 -4.54 -29.96
C GLY A 15 4.88 -5.95 -29.85
N PHE A 16 5.42 -6.69 -28.89
CA PHE A 16 4.70 -7.57 -27.97
C PHE A 16 3.62 -8.50 -28.54
N GLY A 17 3.96 -9.79 -28.60
CA GLY A 17 3.12 -10.85 -29.12
C GLY A 17 1.85 -11.10 -28.33
N TRP A 18 0.76 -11.22 -29.08
CA TRP A 18 -0.35 -12.08 -28.78
C TRP A 18 -0.49 -13.03 -29.98
N SER A 19 -0.49 -14.32 -29.68
CA SER A 19 -0.66 -15.43 -30.60
C SER A 19 -1.82 -15.24 -31.57
N SER A 20 -1.54 -15.31 -32.86
CA SER A 20 -2.46 -15.89 -33.83
C SER A 20 -1.63 -16.44 -34.99
N VAL A 21 -1.59 -17.76 -35.07
CA VAL A 21 -1.18 -18.48 -36.28
C VAL A 21 -2.16 -18.08 -37.38
N ASP A 22 -1.66 -17.63 -38.54
CA ASP A 22 -2.46 -17.41 -39.73
C ASP A 22 -2.02 -18.40 -40.83
N PRO A 23 -2.92 -19.21 -41.41
CA PRO A 23 -2.61 -20.37 -42.24
C PRO A 23 -2.59 -20.00 -43.72
N ALA A 24 -1.56 -19.31 -44.19
CA ALA A 24 -1.44 -18.98 -45.62
C ALA A 24 0.03 -18.82 -46.04
N ALA A 25 0.79 -19.91 -46.05
CA ALA A 25 2.02 -20.00 -46.82
C ALA A 25 2.23 -21.44 -47.29
N VAL A 26 1.33 -21.88 -48.18
CA VAL A 26 1.51 -23.05 -49.05
C VAL A 26 2.34 -22.60 -50.25
N GLY A 27 3.42 -23.33 -50.52
CA GLY A 27 4.21 -23.29 -51.77
C GLY A 27 5.52 -22.50 -51.62
N GLN A 28 6.69 -22.97 -52.03
CA GLN A 28 7.06 -24.10 -52.89
C GLN A 28 8.49 -24.57 -52.54
N TRP A 29 8.65 -25.89 -52.56
CA TRP A 29 9.82 -26.73 -52.84
C TRP A 29 11.13 -26.07 -53.29
N GLN A 30 12.26 -26.47 -52.68
CA GLN A 30 13.25 -27.32 -53.37
C GLN A 30 14.29 -27.95 -52.42
N LYS A 31 14.69 -29.17 -52.78
CA LYS A 31 15.63 -30.09 -52.13
C LYS A 31 17.09 -29.67 -52.34
N GLU A 32 17.96 -30.34 -51.57
CA GLU A 32 19.44 -30.52 -51.70
C GLU A 32 20.25 -29.71 -50.69
N GLY A 33 21.19 -30.24 -49.92
CA GLY A 33 21.72 -31.59 -49.75
C GLY A 33 22.66 -31.59 -48.54
N LYS A 34 22.94 -32.80 -48.03
CA LYS A 34 23.98 -33.27 -47.08
C LYS A 34 24.97 -32.29 -46.40
N GLN A 35 25.35 -32.71 -45.17
CA GLN A 35 26.46 -32.31 -44.28
C GLN A 35 25.98 -31.42 -43.12
N GLU A 36 26.29 -31.64 -41.84
CA GLU A 36 27.34 -32.43 -41.20
C GLU A 36 26.92 -32.69 -39.75
N LYS A 37 27.28 -33.85 -39.19
CA LYS A 37 27.05 -34.17 -37.77
C LYS A 37 27.85 -33.18 -36.89
N ARG A 38 27.17 -32.41 -36.05
CA ARG A 38 27.77 -31.85 -34.82
C ARG A 38 26.87 -32.14 -33.62
N PRO A 39 27.45 -32.53 -32.48
CA PRO A 39 26.71 -33.06 -31.34
C PRO A 39 25.84 -31.98 -30.72
N GLY A 40 24.54 -32.25 -30.66
CA GLY A 40 23.61 -31.44 -29.89
C GLY A 40 23.98 -31.54 -28.42
N THR A 41 24.69 -30.54 -27.89
CA THR A 41 24.61 -30.22 -26.47
C THR A 41 23.16 -29.88 -26.17
N PRO A 42 22.45 -30.61 -25.31
CA PRO A 42 21.17 -30.14 -24.83
C PRO A 42 21.45 -28.85 -24.08
N VAL A 43 20.96 -27.73 -24.61
CA VAL A 43 20.87 -26.47 -23.87
C VAL A 43 19.86 -26.71 -22.77
N VAL A 44 20.35 -27.29 -21.67
CA VAL A 44 19.64 -27.31 -20.39
C VAL A 44 19.50 -25.85 -20.01
N HIS A 45 18.34 -25.27 -20.29
CA HIS A 45 17.90 -24.04 -19.66
C HIS A 45 17.81 -24.32 -18.16
N THR A 46 18.95 -24.25 -17.47
CA THR A 46 18.99 -24.10 -16.03
C THR A 46 18.35 -22.75 -15.75
N ARG A 47 17.03 -22.77 -15.50
CA ARG A 47 16.29 -21.65 -14.94
C ARG A 47 16.94 -21.41 -13.57
N ARG A 48 17.95 -20.54 -13.54
CA ARG A 48 18.59 -20.07 -12.31
C ARG A 48 17.46 -19.49 -11.47
N LYS A 49 16.96 -20.28 -10.51
CA LYS A 49 16.22 -19.78 -9.37
C LYS A 49 17.18 -18.81 -8.70
N GLY A 50 17.03 -17.52 -8.99
CA GLY A 50 17.79 -16.47 -8.33
C GLY A 50 17.62 -16.71 -6.83
N GLN A 51 18.71 -17.08 -6.17
CA GLN A 51 18.75 -17.20 -4.72
C GLN A 51 18.28 -15.85 -4.18
N LYS A 52 17.06 -15.82 -3.62
CA LYS A 52 16.57 -14.65 -2.90
C LYS A 52 17.52 -14.47 -1.72
N ARG A 53 18.45 -13.51 -1.84
CA ARG A 53 19.27 -13.10 -0.71
C ARG A 53 18.32 -12.82 0.47
N PRO A 54 18.63 -13.28 1.69
CA PRO A 54 17.82 -12.93 2.85
C PRO A 54 17.68 -11.41 2.89
N ALA A 55 16.44 -10.93 3.02
CA ALA A 55 16.19 -9.50 3.10
C ALA A 55 16.97 -8.94 4.30
N SER A 56 17.72 -7.85 4.09
CA SER A 56 18.44 -7.20 5.19
C SER A 56 17.45 -6.73 6.26
N PHE A 57 17.91 -6.64 7.50
CA PHE A 57 17.12 -6.11 8.60
C PHE A 57 16.48 -4.75 8.26
N ASP A 58 17.24 -3.84 7.63
CA ASP A 58 16.72 -2.54 7.18
C ASP A 58 15.56 -2.65 6.20
N THR A 59 15.60 -3.65 5.30
CA THR A 59 14.50 -3.89 4.37
C THR A 59 13.24 -4.32 5.12
N LEU A 60 13.39 -5.17 6.13
CA LEU A 60 12.29 -5.64 6.99
C LEU A 60 11.74 -4.50 7.86
N ARG A 61 12.63 -3.67 8.43
CA ARG A 61 12.29 -2.45 9.18
C ARG A 61 11.44 -1.50 8.34
N ILE A 62 11.89 -1.17 7.13
CA ILE A 62 11.19 -0.24 6.22
C ILE A 62 9.85 -0.84 5.78
N THR A 63 9.80 -2.14 5.48
CA THR A 63 8.56 -2.83 5.11
C THR A 63 7.55 -2.80 6.26
N TYR A 64 8.00 -3.09 7.47
CA TYR A 64 7.18 -3.05 8.68
C TYR A 64 6.69 -1.63 8.98
N LEU A 65 7.55 -0.61 8.88
CA LEU A 65 7.18 0.80 9.00
C LEU A 65 6.07 1.17 8.01
N GLY A 66 6.17 0.75 6.76
CA GLY A 66 5.13 0.93 5.77
C GLY A 66 3.80 0.28 6.19
N ALA A 67 3.83 -0.94 6.69
CA ALA A 67 2.62 -1.65 7.13
C ALA A 67 1.97 -0.97 8.35
N VAL A 68 2.76 -0.50 9.32
CA VAL A 68 2.26 0.23 10.48
C VAL A 68 1.59 1.55 10.07
N ILE A 69 2.20 2.29 9.13
CA ILE A 69 1.60 3.52 8.57
C ILE A 69 0.27 3.22 7.87
N ASP A 70 0.18 2.14 7.09
CA ASP A 70 -1.08 1.75 6.44
C ASP A 70 -2.17 1.39 7.44
N ALA A 71 -1.82 0.62 8.48
CA ALA A 71 -2.74 0.25 9.54
C ALA A 71 -3.24 1.50 10.29
N ALA A 72 -2.34 2.42 10.63
CA ALA A 72 -2.68 3.69 11.27
C ALA A 72 -3.60 4.56 10.41
N LEU A 73 -3.34 4.67 9.10
CA LEU A 73 -4.17 5.44 8.18
C LEU A 73 -5.55 4.79 7.92
N ARG A 74 -5.67 3.47 8.08
CA ARG A 74 -6.91 2.71 7.92
C ARG A 74 -7.65 2.45 9.23
N ALA A 75 -7.16 2.98 10.35
CA ALA A 75 -7.67 2.68 11.70
C ALA A 75 -7.76 1.18 11.99
N GLN A 76 -6.79 0.40 11.51
CA GLN A 76 -6.67 -1.04 11.76
C GLN A 76 -5.66 -1.33 12.86
N LEU A 77 -5.79 -2.50 13.48
CA LEU A 77 -4.81 -3.02 14.46
C LEU A 77 -3.41 -3.12 13.85
N ALA A 78 -2.38 -2.99 14.70
CA ALA A 78 -0.99 -3.04 14.27
C ALA A 78 -0.67 -4.36 13.55
N PRO A 79 0.06 -4.33 12.43
CA PRO A 79 0.39 -5.53 11.68
C PRO A 79 1.34 -6.44 12.48
N PRO A 80 1.27 -7.77 12.25
CA PRO A 80 2.18 -8.70 12.89
C PRO A 80 3.63 -8.47 12.44
N PHE A 81 4.57 -8.72 13.35
CA PHE A 81 6.00 -8.55 13.08
C PHE A 81 6.50 -9.54 12.02
N PRO A 82 7.46 -9.13 11.17
CA PRO A 82 8.09 -10.03 10.23
C PRO A 82 8.93 -11.07 10.99
N ARG A 83 8.64 -12.36 10.76
CA ARG A 83 9.27 -13.50 11.48
C ARG A 83 10.81 -13.48 11.47
N ALA A 84 11.42 -12.93 10.42
CA ALA A 84 12.87 -12.89 10.26
C ALA A 84 13.59 -11.84 11.12
N ALA A 85 12.86 -10.86 11.67
CA ALA A 85 13.42 -9.76 12.46
C ALA A 85 12.57 -9.48 13.72
N GLN A 86 11.82 -10.49 14.18
CA GLN A 86 10.79 -10.34 15.18
C GLN A 86 11.36 -9.84 16.51
N GLU A 87 12.37 -10.51 17.06
CA GLU A 87 12.93 -10.16 18.38
C GLU A 87 13.54 -8.75 18.41
N GLU A 88 14.24 -8.36 17.35
CA GLU A 88 14.91 -7.06 17.28
C GLU A 88 13.91 -5.92 17.07
N LEU A 89 12.91 -6.12 16.22
CA LEU A 89 11.83 -5.15 16.03
C LEU A 89 10.92 -5.05 17.25
N GLU A 90 10.61 -6.17 17.92
CA GLU A 90 9.81 -6.17 19.15
C GLU A 90 10.51 -5.39 20.26
N LYS A 91 11.81 -5.61 20.49
CA LYS A 91 12.59 -4.82 21.46
C LYS A 91 12.57 -3.33 21.12
N ALA A 92 12.75 -2.96 19.85
CA ALA A 92 12.72 -1.57 19.42
C ALA A 92 11.34 -0.93 19.59
N VAL A 93 10.27 -1.68 19.30
CA VAL A 93 8.88 -1.23 19.44
C VAL A 93 8.46 -1.12 20.90
N GLN A 94 8.88 -2.07 21.74
CA GLN A 94 8.63 -2.04 23.18
C GLN A 94 9.37 -0.86 23.84
N LYS A 95 10.62 -0.60 23.46
CA LYS A 95 11.38 0.57 23.93
C LYS A 95 10.71 1.89 23.58
N ALA A 96 10.05 1.97 22.43
CA ALA A 96 9.33 3.16 21.99
C ALA A 96 7.93 3.31 22.61
N GLY A 97 7.44 2.32 23.36
CA GLY A 97 6.09 2.35 23.95
C GLY A 97 4.97 1.94 22.99
N GLY A 98 5.29 1.27 21.87
CA GLY A 98 4.31 0.74 20.93
C GLY A 98 4.63 1.01 19.46
N ALA A 99 3.94 0.31 18.55
CA ALA A 99 4.24 0.33 17.11
C ALA A 99 4.06 1.73 16.49
N SER A 100 3.05 2.48 16.94
CA SER A 100 2.75 3.83 16.46
C SER A 100 3.83 4.85 16.87
N GLU A 101 4.28 4.80 18.12
CA GLU A 101 5.33 5.70 18.62
C GLU A 101 6.69 5.34 18.03
N TRP A 102 6.98 4.04 17.89
CA TRP A 102 8.16 3.56 17.17
C TRP A 102 8.20 4.07 15.73
N ALA A 103 7.07 4.02 15.03
CA ALA A 103 6.97 4.51 13.65
C ALA A 103 7.28 6.01 13.58
N ARG A 104 6.73 6.82 14.51
CA ARG A 104 7.00 8.28 14.57
C ARG A 104 8.45 8.62 14.88
N ALA A 105 9.15 7.76 15.62
CA ALA A 105 10.56 7.93 15.92
C ALA A 105 11.49 7.69 14.71
N GLN A 106 10.99 7.07 13.62
CA GLN A 106 11.81 6.83 12.43
C GLN A 106 11.93 8.09 11.56
N PRO A 107 13.13 8.41 11.02
CA PRO A 107 13.31 9.58 10.16
C PRO A 107 12.53 9.48 8.84
N GLU A 108 12.29 8.28 8.32
CA GLU A 108 11.56 8.03 7.08
C GLU A 108 10.03 8.16 7.22
N PHE A 109 9.54 8.30 8.46
CA PHE A 109 8.11 8.29 8.78
C PHE A 109 7.34 9.37 8.02
N LYS A 110 7.79 10.63 8.09
CA LYS A 110 7.08 11.77 7.48
C LYS A 110 6.92 11.59 5.97
N ALA A 111 8.01 11.24 5.29
CA ALA A 111 8.01 11.04 3.84
C ALA A 111 7.08 9.88 3.41
N MET A 112 7.09 8.77 4.15
CA MET A 112 6.21 7.64 3.85
C MET A 112 4.75 7.94 4.20
N TYR A 113 4.49 8.58 5.34
CA TYR A 113 3.15 8.95 5.78
C TYR A 113 2.46 9.86 4.75
N GLU A 114 3.11 10.96 4.33
CA GLU A 114 2.56 11.87 3.32
C GLU A 114 2.29 11.15 1.98
N LYS A 115 3.24 10.32 1.53
CA LYS A 115 3.08 9.56 0.29
C LYS A 115 1.88 8.61 0.36
N LYS A 116 1.66 7.96 1.50
CA LYS A 116 0.53 7.04 1.69
C LYS A 116 -0.79 7.78 1.89
N GLN A 117 -0.78 8.89 2.59
CA GLN A 117 -1.93 9.77 2.76
C GLN A 117 -2.41 10.33 1.41
N ARG A 118 -1.50 10.82 0.56
CA ARG A 118 -1.82 11.26 -0.81
C ARG A 118 -2.38 10.12 -1.65
N LYS A 119 -1.82 8.91 -1.54
CA LYS A 119 -2.34 7.74 -2.25
C LYS A 119 -3.74 7.36 -1.79
N LEU A 120 -4.04 7.39 -0.50
CA LEU A 120 -5.39 7.14 0.02
C LEU A 120 -6.37 8.23 -0.41
N ALA A 121 -5.98 9.50 -0.35
CA ALA A 121 -6.80 10.61 -0.84
C ALA A 121 -7.07 10.52 -2.35
N SER A 122 -6.08 10.11 -3.15
CA SER A 122 -6.26 9.90 -4.60
C SER A 122 -7.09 8.66 -4.95
N LYS A 123 -7.35 7.78 -3.97
CA LYS A 123 -8.00 6.50 -4.15
C LYS A 123 -9.36 6.42 -3.45
N SER A 124 -9.81 7.53 -2.85
CA SER A 124 -11.24 7.71 -2.56
C SER A 124 -12.00 7.57 -3.88
N PRO A 125 -13.06 6.76 -3.92
CA PRO A 125 -13.81 6.53 -5.15
C PRO A 125 -14.28 7.89 -5.66
N SER A 126 -13.77 8.29 -6.82
CA SER A 126 -14.39 9.33 -7.62
C SER A 126 -15.84 8.91 -7.78
N THR A 127 -16.73 9.74 -7.26
CA THR A 127 -18.18 9.68 -7.41
C THR A 127 -18.56 9.08 -8.76
N ILE A 128 -19.41 8.06 -8.69
CA ILE A 128 -20.08 7.34 -9.76
C ILE A 128 -20.57 8.31 -10.86
N PRO A 129 -20.22 8.12 -12.14
CA PRO A 129 -21.10 8.55 -13.22
C PRO A 129 -22.02 7.38 -13.58
N GLN A 130 -23.27 7.47 -13.15
CA GLN A 130 -24.36 6.72 -13.76
C GLN A 130 -24.42 7.13 -15.24
N GLY A 131 -24.43 6.12 -16.12
CA GLY A 131 -25.03 6.13 -17.46
C GLY A 131 -24.58 7.21 -18.44
N VAL A 132 -23.93 6.79 -19.54
CA VAL A 132 -24.44 6.91 -20.93
C VAL A 132 -23.35 6.37 -21.88
N VAL A 133 -23.72 5.29 -22.58
CA VAL A 133 -23.35 4.83 -23.94
C VAL A 133 -22.09 5.42 -24.63
N SER A 134 -21.23 4.48 -25.10
CA SER A 134 -20.21 4.54 -26.18
C SER A 134 -20.50 5.46 -27.40
N PRO A 135 -19.57 5.68 -28.38
CA PRO A 135 -18.09 5.68 -28.37
C PRO A 135 -17.43 6.84 -29.21
N ARG A 136 -16.09 6.98 -29.10
CA ARG A 136 -15.11 7.57 -30.06
C ARG A 136 -14.99 9.12 -30.24
N LYS A 137 -13.73 9.57 -30.25
CA LYS A 137 -13.17 10.93 -30.45
C LYS A 137 -13.30 11.42 -31.91
N PRO A 138 -13.02 12.71 -32.22
CA PRO A 138 -11.63 13.12 -32.51
C PRO A 138 -11.21 14.46 -31.86
N ALA A 139 -9.89 14.65 -31.74
CA ALA A 139 -9.23 15.81 -31.13
C ALA A 139 -8.55 16.68 -32.20
N LYS A 140 -8.47 18.02 -31.99
CA LYS A 140 -7.24 18.88 -32.13
C LYS A 140 -7.51 20.38 -31.89
N PRO A 141 -6.48 21.26 -31.69
CA PRO A 141 -6.32 22.08 -30.46
C PRO A 141 -6.18 23.60 -30.68
N ALA A 142 -6.26 24.40 -29.61
CA ALA A 142 -5.53 25.66 -29.45
C ALA A 142 -5.58 26.16 -27.98
N ALA A 143 -4.42 26.51 -27.40
CA ALA A 143 -4.26 27.29 -26.16
C ALA A 143 -4.29 28.81 -26.50
N PRO A 144 -4.30 29.82 -25.57
CA PRO A 144 -3.86 29.77 -24.17
C PRO A 144 -4.64 30.63 -23.12
N SER A 145 -4.36 30.35 -21.83
CA SER A 145 -4.31 31.25 -20.65
C SER A 145 -5.50 32.17 -20.29
N ARG A 146 -6.18 31.88 -19.17
CA ARG A 146 -6.10 32.65 -17.91
C ARG A 146 -7.18 32.22 -16.92
N ARG A 147 -6.74 31.98 -15.68
CA ARG A 147 -7.46 32.14 -14.39
C ARG A 147 -8.85 31.52 -14.31
N ILE A 148 -8.96 30.42 -13.55
CA ILE A 148 -9.57 30.48 -12.21
C ILE A 148 -8.72 29.55 -11.34
N ILE A 149 -7.96 30.13 -10.41
CA ILE A 149 -7.53 29.41 -9.20
C ILE A 149 -8.84 29.16 -8.46
N GLY A 150 -9.49 28.05 -8.82
CA GLY A 150 -10.70 27.60 -8.19
C GLY A 150 -10.29 27.10 -6.83
N ASP A 151 -10.51 27.95 -5.85
CA ASP A 151 -10.59 27.66 -4.44
C ASP A 151 -11.44 26.40 -4.22
N THR A 152 -10.80 25.24 -4.31
CA THR A 152 -11.32 23.97 -3.81
C THR A 152 -10.56 23.61 -2.55
N GLY A 153 -10.40 24.60 -1.66
CA GLY A 153 -10.34 24.43 -0.22
C GLY A 153 -11.63 23.81 0.35
N LYS A 154 -12.25 22.84 -0.33
CA LYS A 154 -13.18 21.90 0.30
C LYS A 154 -12.35 20.84 0.98
N GLN A 155 -11.67 21.29 2.04
CA GLN A 155 -11.25 20.46 3.15
C GLN A 155 -12.37 19.47 3.43
N SER A 156 -11.98 18.20 3.53
CA SER A 156 -12.66 17.15 4.27
C SER A 156 -13.67 17.75 5.27
N VAL A 157 -14.96 17.72 4.92
CA VAL A 157 -16.06 18.09 5.82
C VAL A 157 -16.33 16.88 6.72
N PHE A 158 -15.32 16.45 7.46
CA PHE A 158 -15.60 16.07 8.84
C PHE A 158 -15.40 17.37 9.60
N PRO A 159 -16.45 17.98 10.15
CA PRO A 159 -16.31 19.20 10.93
C PRO A 159 -15.27 18.90 12.00
N ARG A 160 -14.11 19.56 11.92
CA ARG A 160 -13.04 19.39 12.91
C ARG A 160 -13.59 19.55 14.32
N ASP A 161 -14.59 20.41 14.46
CA ASP A 161 -15.37 20.66 15.66
C ASP A 161 -16.13 19.42 16.15
N ALA A 162 -16.73 18.63 15.26
CA ALA A 162 -17.41 17.37 15.60
C ALA A 162 -16.42 16.32 16.10
N LEU A 163 -15.25 16.20 15.48
CA LEU A 163 -14.19 15.31 15.97
C LEU A 163 -13.60 15.77 17.30
N CYS A 164 -13.46 17.08 17.50
CA CYS A 164 -13.05 17.66 18.77
C CYS A 164 -14.09 17.41 19.87
N ALA A 165 -15.39 17.53 19.56
CA ALA A 165 -16.48 17.24 20.48
C ALA A 165 -16.52 15.75 20.87
N GLU A 166 -16.43 14.83 19.90
CA GLU A 166 -16.37 13.39 20.20
C GLU A 166 -15.11 13.02 20.99
N ARG A 167 -13.96 13.62 20.67
CA ARG A 167 -12.75 13.41 21.47
C ARG A 167 -12.94 13.87 22.91
N ALA A 168 -13.52 15.05 23.13
CA ALA A 168 -13.80 15.54 24.48
C ALA A 168 -14.77 14.63 25.23
N ARG A 169 -15.82 14.14 24.54
CA ARG A 169 -16.80 13.19 25.09
C ARG A 169 -16.13 11.88 25.52
N LEU A 170 -15.31 11.29 24.65
CA LEU A 170 -14.58 10.05 24.94
C LEU A 170 -13.56 10.26 26.05
N SER A 171 -12.86 11.38 26.08
CA SER A 171 -11.92 11.71 27.16
C SER A 171 -12.63 11.83 28.51
N ALA A 172 -13.80 12.48 28.56
CA ALA A 172 -14.61 12.55 29.79
C ALA A 172 -15.06 11.15 30.23
N ALA A 173 -15.57 10.32 29.30
CA ALA A 173 -16.00 8.96 29.61
C ALA A 173 -14.85 8.07 30.14
N ILE A 174 -13.63 8.25 29.65
CA ILE A 174 -12.44 7.55 30.15
C ILE A 174 -12.14 8.00 31.59
N MET A 175 -12.14 9.31 31.86
CA MET A 175 -11.90 9.82 33.22
C MET A 175 -12.94 9.30 34.21
N ASP A 176 -14.22 9.26 33.82
CA ASP A 176 -15.29 8.71 34.65
C ASP A 176 -15.05 7.22 34.93
N ALA A 177 -14.72 6.43 33.91
CA ALA A 177 -14.40 5.01 34.07
C ALA A 177 -13.18 4.78 34.98
N GLU A 178 -12.12 5.58 34.85
CA GLU A 178 -10.93 5.52 35.70
C GLU A 178 -11.25 5.88 37.16
N SER A 179 -12.14 6.85 37.38
CA SER A 179 -12.60 7.23 38.72
C SER A 179 -13.38 6.10 39.39
N GLU A 180 -14.24 5.40 38.64
CA GLU A 180 -15.02 4.27 39.13
C GLU A 180 -14.13 3.06 39.42
N ILE A 181 -13.15 2.76 38.55
CA ILE A 181 -12.14 1.73 38.82
C ILE A 181 -11.39 2.04 40.12
N SER A 182 -11.02 3.30 40.35
CA SER A 182 -10.34 3.73 41.56
C SER A 182 -11.22 3.57 42.80
N ARG A 183 -12.51 3.85 42.70
CA ARG A 183 -13.50 3.60 43.76
C ARG A 183 -13.62 2.11 44.08
N CYS A 184 -13.79 1.27 43.06
CA CYS A 184 -13.87 -0.18 43.21
C CYS A 184 -12.62 -0.77 43.87
N ARG A 185 -11.42 -0.31 43.47
CA ARG A 185 -10.16 -0.73 44.10
C ARG A 185 -10.11 -0.39 45.60
N LYS A 186 -10.57 0.80 46.00
CA LYS A 186 -10.65 1.18 47.42
C LYS A 186 -11.64 0.30 48.19
N LEU A 187 -12.78 -0.04 47.59
CA LEU A 187 -13.77 -0.93 48.21
C LEU A 187 -13.20 -2.34 48.40
N ILE A 188 -12.55 -2.89 47.39
CA ILE A 188 -11.89 -4.21 47.46
C ILE A 188 -10.84 -4.22 48.58
N ALA A 189 -9.94 -3.23 48.60
CA ALA A 189 -8.94 -3.12 49.66
C ALA A 189 -9.55 -3.02 51.07
N GLY A 190 -10.70 -2.33 51.20
CA GLY A 190 -11.44 -2.26 52.46
C GLY A 190 -12.09 -3.60 52.87
N ILE A 191 -12.57 -4.39 51.91
CA ILE A 191 -13.09 -5.74 52.16
C ILE A 191 -11.96 -6.67 52.57
N ASP A 192 -10.84 -6.64 51.86
CA ASP A 192 -9.66 -7.47 52.17
C ASP A 192 -9.14 -7.18 53.58
N ALA A 193 -9.03 -5.90 53.97
CA ALA A 193 -8.65 -5.52 55.32
C ALA A 193 -9.62 -6.03 56.40
N LYS A 194 -10.93 -6.06 56.11
CA LYS A 194 -11.93 -6.63 57.02
C LYS A 194 -11.82 -8.15 57.11
N LEU A 195 -11.59 -8.84 55.99
CA LEU A 195 -11.36 -10.28 55.98
C LEU A 195 -10.12 -10.65 56.80
N GLU A 196 -9.01 -9.94 56.61
CA GLU A 196 -7.77 -10.10 57.40
C GLU A 196 -7.97 -9.84 58.91
N ALA A 197 -8.79 -8.84 59.26
CA ALA A 197 -9.12 -8.58 60.66
C ALA A 197 -9.99 -9.68 61.28
N MET A 198 -10.88 -10.31 60.49
CA MET A 198 -11.72 -11.41 60.96
C MET A 198 -10.93 -12.72 61.09
N THR A 199 -10.01 -13.01 60.16
CA THR A 199 -9.16 -14.21 60.23
C THR A 199 -8.19 -14.14 61.40
N LYS A 200 -7.61 -12.98 61.71
CA LYS A 200 -6.72 -12.79 62.88
C LYS A 200 -7.42 -12.90 64.24
N ARG A 201 -8.75 -12.82 64.29
CA ARG A 201 -9.54 -12.91 65.53
C ARG A 201 -10.04 -14.33 65.82
N ARG A 202 -9.83 -15.29 64.91
CA ARG A 202 -10.07 -16.72 65.13
C ARG A 202 -8.78 -17.41 65.55
#